data_AF-A0A1Z4MYL8-F1
#
_entry.id   AF-A0A1Z4MYL8-F1
#
_cell.length_a   1.000
_cell.length_b   1.000
_cell.length_c   1.000
_cell.angle_alpha   90.00
_cell.angle_beta   90.00
_cell.angle_gamma   90.00
#
_symmetry.space_group_name_H-M   'P 1'
#
loop_
_entity.id
_entity.type
_entity.pdbx_description
1 polymer ?
#
loop_
_entity_poly.entity_id
_entity_poly.type
_entity_poly.pdbx_seq_one_letter_code
_entity_poly.pdbx_strand_id
1 'polypeptide(L)'
;MPRLKKTSSVLEKIEQQTIGFQSIDPNLDFGDAVSLQHLTDLSSELRDELKQYNKLLNTLDSAKEKIEALEKNMRETSERLVSGVASKYGKDSREYELAGAVKKSDRARKATITRLKSSADAKAAATETA
;
A
#
# COMPACT_ATOMS: atom_id res chain seq x y z
N MET A 1 -2.64 5.11 -2.28
CA MET A 1 -4.01 5.53 -2.66
C MET A 1 -4.93 5.23 -1.49
N PRO A 2 -5.84 6.16 -1.16
CA PRO A 2 -6.77 5.98 -0.05
C PRO A 2 -7.73 4.82 -0.33
N ARG A 3 -7.98 3.98 0.68
CA ARG A 3 -8.88 2.84 0.55
C ARG A 3 -10.34 3.31 0.46
N LEU A 4 -11.17 2.52 -0.23
CA LEU A 4 -12.62 2.77 -0.30
C LEU A 4 -13.23 2.61 1.10
N LYS A 5 -14.02 3.61 1.50
CA LYS A 5 -14.78 3.59 2.77
C LYS A 5 -15.93 2.59 2.67
N LYS A 6 -16.26 1.95 3.79
CA LYS A 6 -17.40 1.04 3.88
C LYS A 6 -18.70 1.85 3.92
N THR A 7 -19.62 1.52 3.02
CA THR A 7 -20.99 2.02 2.98
C THR A 7 -21.96 0.85 3.18
N SER A 8 -23.19 1.14 3.60
CA SER A 8 -24.23 0.12 3.82
C SER A 8 -25.50 0.51 3.10
N SER A 9 -25.90 -0.27 2.10
CA SER A 9 -27.18 -0.09 1.40
C SER A 9 -28.38 -0.50 2.25
N VAL A 10 -28.16 -1.34 3.27
CA VAL A 10 -29.21 -1.71 4.23
C VAL A 10 -29.61 -0.50 5.06
N LEU A 11 -28.63 0.30 5.49
CA LEU A 11 -28.87 1.52 6.25
C LEU A 11 -29.74 2.50 5.46
N GLU A 12 -29.39 2.77 4.19
CA GLU A 12 -30.16 3.65 3.31
C GLU A 12 -31.61 3.17 3.13
N LYS A 13 -31.81 1.86 2.98
CA LYS A 13 -33.15 1.27 2.88
C LYS A 13 -33.96 1.43 4.17
N ILE A 14 -33.35 1.17 5.32
CA ILE A 14 -34.03 1.29 6.62
C ILE A 14 -34.41 2.75 6.89
N GLU A 15 -33.57 3.72 6.54
CA GLU A 15 -33.90 5.14 6.66
C GLU A 15 -35.12 5.52 5.82
N GLN A 16 -35.19 5.06 4.56
CA GLN A 16 -36.36 5.26 3.71
C GLN A 16 -37.62 4.62 4.28
N GLN A 17 -37.51 3.40 4.80
CA GLN A 17 -38.63 2.71 5.45
C GLN A 17 -39.11 3.45 6.71
N THR A 18 -38.18 4.00 7.50
CA THR A 18 -38.50 4.75 8.72
C THR A 18 -39.37 5.97 8.41
N ILE A 19 -39.08 6.69 7.34
CA ILE A 19 -39.90 7.83 6.88
C ILE A 19 -41.32 7.36 6.51
N GLY A 20 -41.43 6.22 5.83
CA GLY A 20 -42.71 5.60 5.50
C GLY A 20 -43.50 5.24 6.76
N PHE A 21 -42.85 4.62 7.75
CA PHE A 21 -43.50 4.24 9.00
C PHE A 21 -43.96 5.45 9.82
N GLN A 22 -43.13 6.49 9.93
CA GLN A 22 -43.48 7.75 10.60
C GLN A 22 -44.69 8.45 9.96
N SER A 23 -44.90 8.25 8.66
CA SER A 23 -46.06 8.81 7.94
C SER A 23 -47.36 8.05 8.25
N ILE A 24 -47.25 6.79 8.68
CA ILE A 24 -48.40 5.96 9.07
C ILE A 24 -48.76 6.26 10.52
N ASP A 25 -47.80 6.07 11.43
CA ASP A 25 -47.94 6.37 12.85
C ASP A 25 -46.55 6.73 13.43
N PRO A 26 -46.38 7.94 14.00
CA PRO A 26 -45.10 8.36 14.59
C PRO A 26 -44.70 7.54 15.83
N ASN A 27 -45.65 6.87 16.51
CA ASN A 27 -45.40 6.10 17.72
C ASN A 27 -45.67 4.60 17.53
N LEU A 28 -45.42 4.07 16.32
CA LEU A 28 -45.66 2.67 16.01
C LEU A 28 -44.82 1.74 16.91
N ASP A 29 -45.52 1.00 17.76
CA ASP A 29 -44.98 0.03 18.70
C ASP A 29 -45.83 -1.24 18.69
N PHE A 30 -45.19 -2.38 18.41
CA PHE A 30 -45.82 -3.69 18.41
C PHE A 30 -45.38 -4.55 19.62
N GLY A 31 -44.62 -3.98 20.58
CA GLY A 31 -44.09 -4.68 21.74
C GLY A 31 -42.83 -5.51 21.47
N ASP A 32 -42.22 -6.06 22.53
CA ASP A 32 -41.12 -7.04 22.52
C ASP A 32 -39.89 -6.71 21.64
N ALA A 33 -39.62 -5.41 21.38
CA ALA A 33 -38.56 -4.85 20.52
C ALA A 33 -38.90 -4.65 19.03
N VAL A 34 -40.16 -4.81 18.63
CA VAL A 34 -40.65 -4.43 17.30
C VAL A 34 -41.28 -3.04 17.38
N SER A 35 -40.45 -2.03 17.62
CA SER A 35 -40.87 -0.62 17.68
C SER A 35 -40.04 0.25 16.74
N LEU A 36 -40.61 1.38 16.32
CA LEU A 36 -39.84 2.34 15.51
C LEU A 36 -38.65 2.89 16.25
N GLN A 37 -38.77 3.11 17.55
CA GLN A 37 -37.65 3.59 18.38
C GLN A 37 -36.49 2.60 18.36
N HIS A 38 -36.77 1.31 18.58
CA HIS A 38 -35.75 0.27 18.55
C HIS A 38 -35.05 0.18 17.17
N LEU A 39 -35.81 0.31 16.08
CA LEU A 39 -35.25 0.34 14.73
C LEU A 39 -34.38 1.58 14.49
N THR A 40 -34.78 2.76 15.00
CA THR A 40 -33.95 3.96 14.91
C THR A 40 -32.67 3.85 15.73
N ASP A 41 -32.73 3.22 16.90
CA ASP A 41 -31.57 2.98 17.76
C ASP A 41 -30.57 2.07 17.07
N LEU A 42 -31.01 0.92 16.53
CA LEU A 42 -30.16 0.02 15.73
C LEU A 42 -29.55 0.70 14.49
N SER A 43 -30.32 1.55 13.83
CA SER A 43 -29.83 2.34 12.69
C SER A 43 -28.72 3.32 13.12
N SER A 44 -28.87 3.95 14.30
CA SER A 44 -27.87 4.84 14.87
C SER A 44 -26.59 4.10 15.28
N GLU A 45 -26.72 2.94 15.91
CA GLU A 45 -25.60 2.08 16.28
C GLU A 45 -24.81 1.63 15.05
N LEU A 46 -25.50 1.15 14.01
CA LEU A 46 -24.87 0.74 12.76
C LEU A 46 -24.14 1.91 12.07
N ARG A 47 -24.72 3.12 12.09
CA ARG A 47 -24.07 4.34 11.56
C ARG A 47 -22.79 4.64 12.32
N ASP A 48 -22.80 4.53 13.63
CA ASP A 48 -21.65 4.88 14.45
C ASP A 48 -20.53 3.84 14.33
N GLU A 49 -20.85 2.55 14.27
CA GLU A 49 -19.89 1.49 13.93
C GLU A 49 -19.26 1.70 12.55
N LEU A 50 -20.05 2.06 11.52
CA LEU A 50 -19.52 2.38 10.20
C LEU A 50 -18.59 3.60 10.22
N LYS A 51 -18.94 4.65 10.98
CA LYS A 51 -18.07 5.82 11.15
C LYS A 51 -16.78 5.44 11.86
N GLN A 52 -16.84 4.64 12.92
CA GLN A 52 -15.65 4.18 13.65
C GLN A 52 -14.74 3.36 12.74
N TYR A 53 -15.28 2.38 12.02
CA TYR A 53 -14.52 1.59 11.04
C TYR A 53 -13.83 2.48 9.99
N ASN A 54 -14.56 3.43 9.40
CA ASN A 54 -14.01 4.32 8.40
C ASN A 54 -12.96 5.29 8.97
N LYS A 55 -13.07 5.69 10.25
CA LYS A 55 -12.03 6.45 10.96
C LYS A 55 -10.77 5.61 11.13
N LEU A 56 -10.91 4.36 11.59
CA LEU A 56 -9.79 3.43 11.73
C LEU A 56 -9.08 3.21 10.39
N LEU A 57 -9.84 3.07 9.30
CA LEU A 57 -9.28 2.97 7.95
C LEU A 57 -8.38 4.16 7.61
N ASN A 58 -8.82 5.38 7.87
CA ASN A 58 -8.01 6.58 7.65
C ASN A 58 -6.75 6.60 8.53
N THR A 59 -6.87 6.19 9.80
CA THR A 59 -5.70 6.12 10.69
C THR A 59 -4.68 5.10 10.21
N LEU A 60 -5.13 3.95 9.70
CA LEU A 60 -4.29 2.90 9.14
C LEU A 60 -3.56 3.41 7.89
N ASP A 61 -4.28 4.06 6.98
CA ASP A 61 -3.68 4.64 5.78
C ASP A 61 -2.62 5.69 6.15
N SER A 62 -2.89 6.54 7.16
CA SER A 62 -1.89 7.50 7.67
C SER A 62 -0.65 6.82 8.28
N ALA A 63 -0.83 5.69 8.97
CA ALA A 63 0.27 4.93 9.54
C ALA A 63 1.13 4.30 8.43
N LYS A 64 0.49 3.79 7.37
CA LYS A 64 1.17 3.24 6.19
C LYS A 64 2.01 4.31 5.49
N GLU A 65 1.46 5.50 5.26
CA GLU A 65 2.20 6.61 4.65
C GLU A 65 3.43 7.01 5.46
N LYS A 66 3.33 7.01 6.80
CA LYS A 66 4.48 7.28 7.67
C LYS A 66 5.58 6.21 7.53
N ILE A 67 5.21 4.94 7.44
CA ILE A 67 6.16 3.85 7.23
C ILE A 67 6.86 4.02 5.88
N GLU A 68 6.10 4.26 4.80
CA GLU A 68 6.66 4.46 3.46
C GLU A 68 7.61 5.67 3.41
N ALA A 69 7.26 6.77 4.07
CA ALA A 69 8.11 7.94 4.17
C ALA A 69 9.41 7.67 4.94
N LEU A 70 9.32 6.96 6.07
CA LEU A 70 10.50 6.56 6.85
C LEU A 70 11.40 5.61 6.08
N GLU A 71 10.84 4.61 5.40
CA GLU A 71 11.60 3.71 4.54
C GLU A 71 12.33 4.46 3.43
N LYS A 72 11.66 5.43 2.79
CA LYS A 72 12.28 6.25 1.75
C LYS A 72 13.45 7.06 2.31
N ASN A 73 13.26 7.72 3.45
CA ASN A 73 14.33 8.48 4.11
C ASN A 73 15.50 7.57 4.52
N MET A 74 15.22 6.36 5.01
CA MET A 74 16.24 5.38 5.38
C MET A 74 17.04 4.90 4.16
N ARG A 75 16.38 4.68 3.02
CA ARG A 75 17.05 4.34 1.76
C ARG A 75 17.95 5.49 1.29
N GLU A 76 17.45 6.71 1.26
CA GLU A 76 18.23 7.88 0.83
C GLU A 76 19.45 8.13 1.72
N THR A 77 19.29 7.99 3.04
CA THR A 77 20.41 8.14 3.99
C THR A 77 21.43 7.02 3.84
N SER A 78 20.99 5.77 3.66
CA SER A 78 21.88 4.64 3.38
C SER A 78 22.68 4.86 2.09
N GLU A 79 22.02 5.29 1.01
CA GLU A 79 22.68 5.62 -0.26
C GLU A 79 23.71 6.74 -0.09
N ARG A 80 23.39 7.79 0.68
CA ARG A 80 24.34 8.87 1.00
C ARG A 80 25.54 8.37 1.79
N LEU A 81 25.35 7.46 2.75
CA LEU A 81 26.45 6.86 3.51
C LEU A 81 27.38 6.04 2.61
N VAL A 82 26.82 5.18 1.77
CA VAL A 82 27.60 4.41 0.78
C VAL A 82 28.34 5.35 -0.18
N SER A 83 27.69 6.44 -0.60
CA SER A 83 28.32 7.48 -1.42
C SER A 83 29.48 8.16 -0.69
N GLY A 84 29.33 8.45 0.61
CA GLY A 84 30.38 9.00 1.45
C GLY A 84 31.57 8.06 1.61
N VAL A 85 31.33 6.76 1.77
CA VAL A 85 32.37 5.72 1.77
C VAL A 85 33.11 5.71 0.43
N ALA A 86 32.41 5.78 -0.69
CA ALA A 86 33.02 5.92 -2.02
C ALA A 86 33.86 7.20 -2.15
N SER A 87 33.40 8.32 -1.59
CA SER A 87 34.14 9.59 -1.63
C SER A 87 35.43 9.53 -0.79
N LYS A 88 35.43 8.82 0.34
CA LYS A 88 36.58 8.77 1.27
C LYS A 88 37.60 7.69 0.91
N TYR A 89 37.15 6.48 0.58
CA TYR A 89 38.02 5.32 0.34
C TYR A 89 38.12 4.95 -1.14
N GLY A 90 37.25 5.49 -2.00
CA GLY A 90 37.20 5.17 -3.42
C GLY A 90 36.23 4.03 -3.75
N LYS A 91 35.75 4.02 -5.00
CA LYS A 91 34.73 3.07 -5.50
C LYS A 91 35.26 1.66 -5.81
N ASP A 92 36.57 1.45 -5.75
CA ASP A 92 37.24 0.15 -5.94
C ASP A 92 37.81 -0.43 -4.64
N SER A 93 37.54 0.25 -3.52
CA SER A 93 38.04 -0.14 -2.20
C SER A 93 37.26 -1.32 -1.62
N ARG A 94 37.88 -2.03 -0.67
CA ARG A 94 37.24 -3.12 0.07
C ARG A 94 36.14 -2.60 0.99
N GLU A 95 36.31 -1.40 1.54
CA GLU A 95 35.36 -0.72 2.41
C GLU A 95 34.05 -0.41 1.67
N TYR A 96 34.14 -0.04 0.39
CA TYR A 96 32.97 0.19 -0.46
C TYR A 96 32.20 -1.12 -0.75
N GLU A 97 32.91 -2.24 -0.91
CA GLU A 97 32.33 -3.58 -1.01
C GLU A 97 31.66 -4.02 0.28
N LEU A 98 32.30 -3.77 1.43
CA LEU A 98 31.76 -4.07 2.76
C LEU A 98 30.52 -3.23 3.10
N ALA A 99 30.41 -2.02 2.53
CA ALA A 99 29.22 -1.19 2.62
C ALA A 99 28.05 -1.71 1.76
N GLY A 100 28.21 -2.87 1.11
CA GLY A 100 27.18 -3.55 0.31
C GLY A 100 27.11 -3.09 -1.14
N ALA A 101 28.05 -2.27 -1.60
CA ALA A 101 28.09 -1.79 -2.98
C ALA A 101 29.08 -2.59 -3.84
N VAL A 102 28.79 -2.78 -5.12
CA VAL A 102 29.71 -3.49 -6.02
C VAL A 102 30.84 -2.55 -6.48
N LYS A 103 32.09 -3.00 -6.34
CA LYS A 103 33.30 -2.31 -6.82
C LYS A 103 33.16 -1.92 -8.29
N LYS A 104 33.81 -0.83 -8.69
CA LYS A 104 33.75 -0.36 -10.08
C LYS A 104 34.48 -1.32 -11.04
N SER A 105 35.55 -1.97 -10.61
CA SER A 105 36.25 -3.04 -11.35
C SER A 105 35.35 -4.24 -11.64
N ASP A 106 34.55 -4.65 -10.66
CA ASP A 106 33.77 -5.89 -10.69
C ASP A 106 32.37 -5.67 -11.28
N ARG A 107 32.01 -4.40 -11.49
CA ARG A 107 30.73 -4.02 -12.10
C ARG A 107 30.72 -4.32 -13.59
N ALA A 108 29.99 -5.36 -13.98
CA ALA A 108 29.71 -5.64 -15.39
C ALA A 108 28.85 -4.52 -16.02
N ARG A 109 29.38 -3.83 -17.04
CA ARG A 109 28.64 -2.82 -17.81
C ARG A 109 27.64 -3.51 -18.75
N LYS A 110 26.41 -3.00 -18.85
CA LYS A 110 25.37 -3.53 -19.75
C LYS A 110 25.86 -3.73 -21.19
N ALA A 111 26.62 -2.76 -21.73
CA ALA A 111 27.20 -2.86 -23.08
C ALA A 111 28.20 -4.02 -23.24
N THR A 112 28.95 -4.34 -22.18
CA THR A 112 29.87 -5.47 -22.17
C THR A 112 29.10 -6.79 -22.10
N ILE A 113 28.04 -6.85 -21.27
CA ILE A 113 27.17 -8.01 -21.17
C ILE A 113 26.47 -8.29 -22.52
N THR A 114 25.92 -7.26 -23.18
CA THR A 114 25.24 -7.42 -24.46
C THR A 114 26.21 -7.85 -25.57
N ARG A 115 27.42 -7.30 -25.62
CA ARG A 115 28.45 -7.68 -26.59
C ARG A 115 28.96 -9.12 -26.37
N LEU A 116 29.13 -9.52 -25.11
CA LEU A 116 29.47 -10.90 -24.76
C LEU A 116 28.36 -11.87 -25.17
N LYS A 117 27.09 -11.50 -24.92
CA LYS A 117 25.92 -12.30 -25.31
C LYS A 117 25.81 -12.44 -26.84
N SER A 118 25.91 -11.34 -27.59
CA SER A 118 25.91 -11.39 -29.06
C SER A 118 27.08 -12.18 -29.63
N SER A 119 28.26 -12.13 -28.98
CA SER A 119 29.42 -12.92 -29.40
C SER A 119 29.26 -14.41 -29.12
N ALA A 120 28.54 -14.77 -28.05
CA ALA A 120 28.20 -16.15 -27.73
C ALA A 120 27.15 -16.70 -28.70
N ASP A 121 26.12 -15.91 -29.02
CA ASP A 121 25.06 -16.26 -29.98
C ASP A 121 25.64 -16.45 -31.40
N ALA A 122 26.56 -15.59 -31.82
CA ALA A 122 27.26 -15.73 -33.11
C ALA A 122 28.18 -16.98 -33.16
N LYS A 123 28.81 -17.34 -32.04
CA LYS A 123 29.67 -18.53 -31.95
C LYS A 123 28.86 -19.82 -31.96
N ALA A 124 27.67 -19.83 -31.36
CA ALA A 124 26.74 -20.95 -31.38
C ALA A 124 26.15 -21.19 -32.79
N ALA A 125 25.80 -20.12 -33.50
CA ALA A 125 25.30 -20.21 -34.89
C ALA A 125 26.35 -20.76 -35.87
N ALA A 126 27.64 -20.45 -35.66
CA ALA A 126 28.73 -20.96 -36.51
C ALA A 126 29.01 -22.46 -36.30
N THR A 127 28.71 -23.01 -35.10
CA THR A 127 28.88 -24.44 -34.79
C THR A 127 27.74 -25.32 -35.29
N GLU A 128 26.59 -24.76 -35.66
CA GLU A 128 25.46 -25.52 -36.24
C GLU A 128 25.53 -25.63 -37.77
N THR A 129 26.43 -24.86 -38.42
CA THR A 129 26.62 -24.84 -39.88
C THR A 129 27.84 -25.60 -40.38
N ALA A 130 28.53 -26.34 -39.51
CA ALA A 130 29.68 -27.21 -39.83
C ALA A 130 29.33 -28.67 -39.50
#